data_AF-A0A3E0GUG2-F1
#
_entry.id   AF-A0A3E0GUG2-F1
#
_cell.length_a   1.000
_cell.length_b   1.000
_cell.length_c   1.000
_cell.angle_alpha   90.00
_cell.angle_beta   90.00
_cell.angle_gamma   90.00
#
_symmetry.space_group_name_H-M   'P 1'
#
loop_
_entity.id
_entity.type
_entity.pdbx_description
1 polymer ?
#
loop_
_entity_poly.entity_id
_entity_poly.type
_entity_poly.pdbx_seq_one_letter_code
_entity_poly.pdbx_strand_id
1 'polypeptide(L)'
;MGDKSLPDNADLAQLRAQAKELRRAVAGTNPAAMARLRAILPHADAEIALRDAQLVIAREHGFAGWRELAAAVVAQQSNGRDLDRWFAVELNNSTWDLIDNGLSEHSPRTEREQALYAAYAAAHHWTQVGTVANRGRAEHLIATVATATGLLDVAQRHADRYVELIAENPAAFADWDRAFAAEAIARVASRTGSAEADHLKAEAHRLAQAVEHPEERRICMQRLAVAPW
;
A
#
# COMPACT_ATOMS: atom_id res chain seq x y z
N MET A 1 -16.09 -8.19 32.02
CA MET A 1 -15.60 -7.94 30.66
C MET A 1 -16.80 -7.36 29.92
N GLY A 2 -16.84 -6.04 29.74
CA GLY A 2 -17.98 -5.38 29.08
C GLY A 2 -18.05 -5.81 27.62
N ASP A 3 -19.26 -6.02 27.11
CA ASP A 3 -19.44 -6.40 25.72
C ASP A 3 -18.98 -5.27 24.80
N LYS A 4 -18.29 -5.61 23.69
CA LYS A 4 -17.82 -4.62 22.73
C LYS A 4 -19.02 -4.15 21.93
N SER A 5 -19.39 -2.88 22.03
CA SER A 5 -20.59 -2.35 21.40
C SER A 5 -20.28 -1.11 20.56
N LEU A 6 -20.52 -1.26 19.25
CA LEU A 6 -20.51 -0.17 18.29
C LEU A 6 -21.96 0.16 17.89
N PRO A 7 -22.32 1.45 17.74
CA PRO A 7 -23.57 1.85 17.10
C PRO A 7 -23.65 1.30 15.66
N ASP A 8 -24.85 0.96 15.17
CA ASP A 8 -25.07 0.40 13.81
C ASP A 8 -24.49 1.26 12.67
N ASN A 9 -24.41 2.57 12.88
CA ASN A 9 -23.88 3.57 11.95
C ASN A 9 -22.63 4.26 12.51
N ALA A 10 -21.79 3.55 13.26
CA ALA A 10 -20.59 4.11 13.86
C ALA A 10 -19.75 4.87 12.83
N ASP A 11 -19.42 6.13 13.16
CA ASP A 11 -18.64 7.02 12.30
C ASP A 11 -17.35 7.45 13.02
N LEU A 12 -16.21 7.09 12.43
CA LEU A 12 -14.91 7.41 12.98
C LEU A 12 -14.64 8.94 13.02
N ALA A 13 -15.19 9.71 12.08
CA ALA A 13 -15.09 11.17 12.10
C ALA A 13 -15.84 11.76 13.30
N GLN A 14 -17.04 11.23 13.59
CA GLN A 14 -17.82 11.62 14.76
C GLN A 14 -17.11 11.25 16.07
N LEU A 15 -16.54 10.05 16.17
CA LEU A 15 -15.78 9.62 17.35
C LEU A 15 -14.51 10.48 17.57
N ARG A 16 -13.84 10.90 16.49
CA ARG A 16 -12.72 11.86 16.57
C ARG A 16 -13.17 13.25 17.05
N ALA A 17 -14.36 13.70 16.64
CA ALA A 17 -14.93 14.95 17.12
C ALA A 17 -15.25 14.86 18.62
N GLN A 18 -15.89 13.78 19.06
CA GLN A 18 -16.17 13.53 20.49
C GLN A 18 -14.90 13.52 21.35
N ALA A 19 -13.81 12.90 20.88
CA ALA A 19 -12.54 12.92 21.61
C ALA A 19 -11.96 14.35 21.75
N LYS A 20 -12.09 15.18 20.70
CA LYS A 20 -11.66 16.59 20.75
C LYS A 20 -12.53 17.42 21.70
N GLU A 21 -13.84 17.18 21.69
CA GLU A 21 -14.80 17.83 22.58
C GLU A 21 -14.58 17.44 24.04
N LEU A 22 -14.39 16.15 24.32
CA LEU A 22 -14.05 15.66 25.65
C LEU A 22 -12.78 16.32 26.19
N ARG A 23 -11.72 16.41 25.37
CA ARG A 23 -10.49 17.09 25.75
C ARG A 23 -10.73 18.56 26.13
N ARG A 24 -11.52 19.29 25.33
CA ARG A 24 -11.87 20.69 25.61
C ARG A 24 -12.69 20.83 26.89
N ALA A 25 -13.65 19.92 27.12
CA ALA A 25 -14.48 19.93 28.31
C ALA A 25 -13.69 19.60 29.59
N VAL A 26 -12.73 18.66 29.53
CA VAL A 26 -11.80 18.35 30.61
C VAL A 26 -10.92 19.56 30.94
N ALA A 27 -10.36 20.24 29.92
CA ALA A 27 -9.58 21.46 30.12
C ALA A 27 -10.42 22.60 30.74
N GLY A 28 -11.72 22.66 30.40
CA GLY A 28 -12.68 23.56 31.05
C GLY A 28 -13.17 23.10 32.43
N THR A 29 -12.57 22.04 33.00
CA THR A 29 -12.94 21.44 34.30
C THR A 29 -14.40 21.01 34.42
N ASN A 30 -15.05 20.68 33.29
CA ASN A 30 -16.44 20.24 33.29
C ASN A 30 -16.61 18.98 34.16
N PRO A 31 -17.48 18.98 35.19
CA PRO A 31 -17.58 17.86 36.14
C PRO A 31 -17.90 16.51 35.50
N ALA A 32 -18.77 16.50 34.47
CA ALA A 32 -19.16 15.26 33.79
C ALA A 32 -18.00 14.71 32.92
N ALA A 33 -17.27 15.59 32.24
CA ALA A 33 -16.09 15.20 31.46
C ALA A 33 -14.96 14.67 32.37
N MET A 34 -14.75 15.31 33.52
CA MET A 34 -13.77 14.87 34.53
C MET A 34 -14.14 13.51 35.14
N ALA A 35 -15.42 13.25 35.37
CA ALA A 35 -15.88 11.95 35.86
C ALA A 35 -15.60 10.82 34.84
N ARG A 36 -15.91 11.06 33.56
CA ARG A 36 -15.59 10.13 32.46
C ARG A 36 -14.09 9.86 32.36
N LEU A 37 -13.28 10.90 32.44
CA LEU A 37 -11.82 10.78 32.44
C LEU A 37 -11.33 9.91 33.60
N ARG A 38 -11.72 10.24 34.84
CA ARG A 38 -11.24 9.56 36.06
C ARG A 38 -11.70 8.11 36.16
N ALA A 39 -12.80 7.74 35.52
CA ALA A 39 -13.24 6.34 35.44
C ALA A 39 -12.24 5.46 34.68
N ILE A 40 -11.50 6.03 33.72
CA ILE A 40 -10.52 5.29 32.88
C ILE A 40 -9.08 5.60 33.27
N LEU A 41 -8.80 6.85 33.64
CA LEU A 41 -7.50 7.38 34.03
C LEU A 41 -7.61 8.06 35.40
N PRO A 42 -7.58 7.30 36.52
CA PRO A 42 -7.88 7.82 37.85
C PRO A 42 -6.96 8.97 38.32
N HIS A 43 -5.74 9.02 37.80
CA HIS A 43 -4.69 9.96 38.19
C HIS A 43 -4.41 11.04 37.14
N ALA A 44 -5.27 11.18 36.11
CA ALA A 44 -5.07 12.20 35.09
C ALA A 44 -5.53 13.58 35.57
N ASP A 45 -4.71 14.59 35.27
CA ASP A 45 -5.01 16.00 35.51
C ASP A 45 -5.93 16.60 34.44
N ALA A 46 -6.32 17.87 34.58
CA ALA A 46 -7.18 18.57 33.62
C ALA A 46 -6.49 18.87 32.26
N GLU A 47 -5.17 18.74 32.18
CA GLU A 47 -4.40 18.90 30.95
C GLU A 47 -4.06 17.53 30.33
N ILE A 48 -5.01 16.96 29.60
CA ILE A 48 -4.83 15.66 28.92
C ILE A 48 -4.47 15.83 27.44
N ALA A 49 -3.71 14.88 26.90
CA ALA A 49 -3.44 14.81 25.47
C ALA A 49 -4.64 14.24 24.71
N LEU A 50 -4.67 14.44 23.38
CA LEU A 50 -5.75 13.88 22.54
C LEU A 50 -5.82 12.35 22.63
N ARG A 51 -4.67 11.68 22.78
CA ARG A 51 -4.59 10.22 22.94
C ARG A 51 -5.34 9.72 24.20
N ASP A 52 -5.35 10.52 25.27
CA ASP A 52 -5.99 10.16 26.53
C ASP A 52 -7.51 10.26 26.39
N ALA A 53 -7.99 11.34 25.75
CA ALA A 53 -9.40 11.46 25.38
C ALA A 53 -9.86 10.35 24.42
N GLN A 54 -9.04 9.99 23.42
CA GLN A 54 -9.31 8.87 22.53
C GLN A 54 -9.35 7.51 23.27
N LEU A 55 -8.53 7.34 24.31
CA LEU A 55 -8.55 6.14 25.15
C LEU A 55 -9.86 6.05 25.96
N VAL A 56 -10.33 7.17 26.53
CA VAL A 56 -11.61 7.20 27.24
C VAL A 56 -12.75 6.77 26.31
N ILE A 57 -12.84 7.37 25.12
CA ILE A 57 -13.85 6.99 24.12
C ILE A 57 -13.73 5.51 23.74
N ALA A 58 -12.52 5.00 23.48
CA ALA A 58 -12.32 3.58 23.17
C ALA A 58 -12.81 2.65 24.27
N ARG A 59 -12.52 2.97 25.53
CA ARG A 59 -12.89 2.15 26.70
C ARG A 59 -14.38 2.19 26.99
N GLU A 60 -15.04 3.31 26.77
CA GLU A 60 -16.51 3.44 26.89
C GLU A 60 -17.24 2.55 25.87
N HIS A 61 -16.63 2.29 24.71
CA HIS A 61 -17.13 1.34 23.71
C HIS A 61 -16.64 -0.11 23.92
N GLY A 62 -15.92 -0.40 25.01
CA GLY A 62 -15.42 -1.74 25.33
C GLY A 62 -14.12 -2.15 24.61
N PHE A 63 -13.46 -1.24 23.90
CA PHE A 63 -12.19 -1.50 23.19
C PHE A 63 -10.97 -1.20 24.06
N ALA A 64 -9.86 -1.92 23.86
CA ALA A 64 -8.65 -1.72 24.65
C ALA A 64 -7.94 -0.39 24.36
N GLY A 65 -8.16 0.16 23.16
CA GLY A 65 -7.61 1.44 22.76
C GLY A 65 -8.14 1.91 21.40
N TRP A 66 -7.78 3.15 21.05
CA TRP A 66 -8.32 3.83 19.87
C TRP A 66 -8.11 3.07 18.56
N ARG A 67 -6.96 2.43 18.36
CA ARG A 67 -6.66 1.65 17.15
C ARG A 67 -7.65 0.50 16.95
N GLU A 68 -8.02 -0.17 18.04
CA GLU A 68 -8.95 -1.30 18.00
C GLU A 68 -10.39 -0.83 17.73
N LEU A 69 -10.81 0.26 18.39
CA LEU A 69 -12.10 0.91 18.13
C LEU A 69 -12.19 1.35 16.65
N ALA A 70 -11.18 2.05 16.15
CA ALA A 70 -11.16 2.54 14.77
C ALA A 70 -11.22 1.41 13.74
N ALA A 71 -10.48 0.32 13.96
CA ALA A 71 -10.51 -0.86 13.10
C ALA A 71 -11.90 -1.52 13.07
N ALA A 72 -12.55 -1.64 14.22
CA ALA A 72 -13.89 -2.22 14.30
C ALA A 72 -14.96 -1.36 13.60
N VAL A 73 -14.86 -0.03 13.71
CA VAL A 73 -15.73 0.91 12.97
C VAL A 73 -15.55 0.77 11.46
N VAL A 74 -14.30 0.71 10.98
CA VAL A 74 -14.01 0.52 9.55
C VAL A 74 -14.53 -0.84 9.07
N ALA A 75 -14.34 -1.91 9.85
CA ALA A 75 -14.85 -3.24 9.52
C ALA A 75 -16.38 -3.25 9.40
N GLN A 76 -17.08 -2.57 10.31
CA GLN A 76 -18.53 -2.43 10.26
C GLN A 76 -19.00 -1.60 9.05
N GLN A 77 -18.39 -0.44 8.79
CA GLN A 77 -18.71 0.41 7.64
C GLN A 77 -18.43 -0.29 6.30
N SER A 78 -17.41 -1.14 6.26
CA SER A 78 -17.08 -1.95 5.09
C SER A 78 -18.04 -3.14 4.87
N ASN A 79 -18.92 -3.42 5.83
CA ASN A 79 -19.77 -4.62 5.88
C ASN A 79 -18.96 -5.92 5.72
N GLY A 80 -17.77 -5.98 6.33
CA GLY A 80 -16.85 -7.12 6.23
C GLY A 80 -16.10 -7.25 4.90
N ARG A 81 -16.20 -6.27 3.99
CA ARG A 81 -15.34 -6.24 2.80
C ARG A 81 -13.90 -5.97 3.22
N ASP A 82 -13.00 -6.79 2.70
CA ASP A 82 -11.57 -6.55 2.83
C ASP A 82 -11.19 -5.34 1.95
N LEU A 83 -11.32 -4.14 2.53
CA LEU A 83 -11.06 -2.88 1.83
C LEU A 83 -9.60 -2.79 1.39
N ASP A 84 -8.66 -3.29 2.19
CA ASP A 84 -7.26 -3.36 1.80
C ASP A 84 -7.10 -4.21 0.54
N ARG A 85 -7.73 -5.39 0.47
CA ARG A 85 -7.67 -6.22 -0.75
C ARG A 85 -8.31 -5.50 -1.93
N TRP A 86 -9.45 -4.84 -1.73
CA TRP A 86 -10.13 -4.10 -2.79
C TRP A 86 -9.25 -2.97 -3.33
N PHE A 87 -8.72 -2.10 -2.46
CA PHE A 87 -7.83 -1.01 -2.87
C PHE A 87 -6.55 -1.54 -3.52
N ALA A 88 -5.96 -2.62 -2.99
CA ALA A 88 -4.76 -3.21 -3.57
C ALA A 88 -4.97 -3.68 -5.02
N VAL A 89 -6.11 -4.31 -5.30
CA VAL A 89 -6.48 -4.76 -6.66
C VAL A 89 -6.83 -3.58 -7.56
N GLU A 90 -7.71 -2.69 -7.10
CA GLU A 90 -8.23 -1.58 -7.91
C GLU A 90 -7.13 -0.60 -8.32
N LEU A 91 -6.27 -0.22 -7.37
CA LEU A 91 -5.15 0.69 -7.63
C LEU A 91 -4.08 0.04 -8.50
N ASN A 92 -3.81 -1.26 -8.33
CA ASN A 92 -2.91 -2.00 -9.20
C ASN A 92 -3.42 -2.00 -10.65
N ASN A 93 -4.69 -2.37 -10.85
CA ASN A 93 -5.27 -2.49 -12.19
C ASN A 93 -5.35 -1.13 -12.89
N SER A 94 -5.84 -0.09 -12.21
CA SER A 94 -5.88 1.25 -12.78
C SER A 94 -4.48 1.81 -13.11
N THR A 95 -3.44 1.42 -12.37
CA THR A 95 -2.06 1.78 -12.71
C THR A 95 -1.59 1.07 -13.99
N TRP A 96 -1.91 -0.22 -14.16
CA TRP A 96 -1.64 -0.92 -15.41
C TRP A 96 -2.42 -0.35 -16.59
N ASP A 97 -3.67 0.06 -16.39
CA ASP A 97 -4.44 0.75 -17.43
C ASP A 97 -3.73 2.03 -17.89
N LEU A 98 -3.15 2.82 -16.98
CA LEU A 98 -2.37 4.00 -17.35
C LEU A 98 -1.12 3.62 -18.15
N ILE A 99 -0.39 2.59 -17.72
CA ILE A 99 0.80 2.08 -18.42
C ILE A 99 0.44 1.61 -19.85
N ASP A 100 -0.62 0.82 -19.99
CA ASP A 100 -1.05 0.26 -21.27
C ASP A 100 -1.63 1.33 -22.20
N ASN A 101 -2.15 2.42 -21.64
CA ASN A 101 -2.58 3.61 -22.38
C ASN A 101 -1.45 4.61 -22.66
N GLY A 102 -0.18 4.21 -22.49
CA GLY A 102 0.97 4.97 -22.97
C GLY A 102 1.53 5.98 -21.98
N LEU A 103 1.40 5.75 -20.67
CA LEU A 103 2.10 6.53 -19.65
C LEU A 103 3.59 6.67 -20.00
N SER A 104 4.09 7.91 -20.05
CA SER A 104 5.47 8.22 -20.43
C SER A 104 6.00 9.46 -19.71
N GLU A 105 7.27 9.81 -19.93
CA GLU A 105 7.87 11.07 -19.43
C GLU A 105 7.13 12.33 -19.93
N HIS A 106 6.48 12.24 -21.09
CA HIS A 106 5.74 13.33 -21.71
C HIS A 106 4.30 13.45 -21.24
N SER A 107 3.79 12.45 -20.49
CA SER A 107 2.45 12.53 -19.90
C SER A 107 2.34 13.71 -18.92
N PRO A 108 1.13 14.29 -18.77
CA PRO A 108 0.87 15.34 -17.79
C PRO A 108 1.42 14.98 -16.41
N ARG A 109 2.06 15.94 -15.75
CA ARG A 109 2.68 15.71 -14.43
C ARG A 109 1.70 15.10 -13.42
N THR A 110 0.45 15.54 -13.41
CA THR A 110 -0.60 15.02 -12.53
C THR A 110 -0.90 13.54 -12.77
N GLU A 111 -0.88 13.10 -14.02
CA GLU A 111 -1.11 11.70 -14.40
C GLU A 111 0.07 10.81 -13.98
N ARG A 112 1.30 11.29 -14.17
CA ARG A 112 2.52 10.61 -13.70
C ARG A 112 2.55 10.48 -12.18
N GLU A 113 2.22 11.55 -11.47
CA GLU A 113 2.11 11.54 -10.01
C GLU A 113 0.99 10.60 -9.54
N GLN A 114 -0.18 10.62 -10.19
CA GLN A 114 -1.29 9.73 -9.88
C GLN A 114 -0.93 8.25 -10.06
N ALA A 115 -0.27 7.88 -11.15
CA ALA A 115 0.19 6.51 -11.38
C ALA A 115 1.15 6.05 -10.27
N LEU A 116 2.10 6.91 -9.87
CA LEU A 116 3.05 6.57 -8.82
C LEU A 116 2.37 6.46 -7.44
N TYR A 117 1.44 7.37 -7.12
CA TYR A 117 0.68 7.31 -5.86
C TYR A 117 -0.19 6.05 -5.80
N ALA A 118 -0.86 5.69 -6.89
CA ALA A 118 -1.67 4.48 -6.97
C ALA A 118 -0.80 3.22 -6.79
N ALA A 119 0.36 3.15 -7.43
CA ALA A 119 1.30 2.03 -7.28
C ALA A 119 1.78 1.86 -5.81
N TYR A 120 2.20 2.94 -5.16
CA TYR A 120 2.60 2.90 -3.75
C TYR A 120 1.44 2.56 -2.80
N ALA A 121 0.25 3.09 -3.06
CA ALA A 121 -0.93 2.76 -2.26
C ALA A 121 -1.33 1.29 -2.44
N ALA A 122 -1.27 0.74 -3.66
CA ALA A 122 -1.47 -0.68 -3.90
C ALA A 122 -0.45 -1.54 -3.14
N ALA A 123 0.83 -1.17 -3.18
CA ALA A 123 1.89 -1.84 -2.42
C ALA A 123 1.63 -1.79 -0.91
N HIS A 124 1.20 -0.63 -0.38
CA HIS A 124 0.83 -0.49 1.02
C HIS A 124 -0.29 -1.45 1.39
N HIS A 125 -1.38 -1.52 0.62
CA HIS A 125 -2.48 -2.41 0.94
C HIS A 125 -2.09 -3.90 0.83
N TRP A 126 -1.22 -4.28 -0.11
CA TRP A 126 -0.67 -5.64 -0.14
C TRP A 126 0.19 -5.97 1.09
N THR A 127 0.78 -4.99 1.77
CA THR A 127 1.47 -5.25 3.05
C THR A 127 0.52 -5.60 4.19
N GLN A 128 -0.76 -5.21 4.09
CA GLN A 128 -1.77 -5.48 5.10
C GLN A 128 -2.41 -6.86 4.91
N VAL A 129 -2.67 -7.27 3.65
CA VAL A 129 -3.51 -8.45 3.35
C VAL A 129 -2.97 -9.41 2.30
N GLY A 130 -1.83 -9.08 1.67
CA GLY A 130 -1.25 -9.83 0.56
C GLY A 130 -0.21 -10.87 0.99
N THR A 131 0.11 -11.77 0.05
CA THR A 131 1.26 -12.68 0.17
C THR A 131 2.58 -11.95 -0.12
N VAL A 132 3.72 -12.62 0.10
CA VAL A 132 5.02 -12.11 -0.34
C VAL A 132 5.09 -11.89 -1.85
N ALA A 133 4.39 -12.72 -2.64
CA ALA A 133 4.29 -12.57 -4.09
C ALA A 133 3.50 -11.31 -4.47
N ASN A 134 2.39 -11.03 -3.78
CA ASN A 134 1.63 -9.79 -4.00
C ASN A 134 2.50 -8.56 -3.72
N ARG A 135 3.28 -8.59 -2.63
CA ARG A 135 4.21 -7.50 -2.29
C ARG A 135 5.28 -7.33 -3.38
N GLY A 136 5.92 -8.41 -3.81
CA GLY A 136 6.93 -8.34 -4.88
C GLY A 136 6.38 -7.79 -6.20
N ARG A 137 5.18 -8.24 -6.62
CA ARG A 137 4.54 -7.72 -7.84
C ARG A 137 4.15 -6.25 -7.74
N ALA A 138 3.89 -5.75 -6.53
CA ALA A 138 3.69 -4.32 -6.30
C ALA A 138 5.00 -3.52 -6.41
N GLU A 139 6.14 -4.08 -5.98
CA GLU A 139 7.47 -3.50 -6.24
C GLU A 139 7.72 -3.40 -7.75
N HIS A 140 7.40 -4.45 -8.51
CA HIS A 140 7.49 -4.43 -9.97
C HIS A 140 6.61 -3.35 -10.61
N LEU A 141 5.38 -3.14 -10.11
CA LEU A 141 4.50 -2.07 -10.57
C LEU A 141 5.12 -0.68 -10.34
N ILE A 142 5.65 -0.42 -9.14
CA ILE A 142 6.31 0.85 -8.83
C ILE A 142 7.52 1.05 -9.74
N ALA A 143 8.36 0.02 -9.91
CA ALA A 143 9.52 0.07 -10.80
C ALA A 143 9.09 0.40 -12.24
N THR A 144 8.02 -0.24 -12.71
CA THR A 144 7.48 -0.04 -14.05
C THR A 144 7.00 1.39 -14.29
N VAL A 145 6.19 1.95 -13.37
CA VAL A 145 5.73 3.34 -13.45
C VAL A 145 6.91 4.30 -13.42
N ALA A 146 7.86 4.07 -12.52
CA ALA A 146 9.05 4.90 -12.37
C ALA A 146 9.93 4.88 -13.63
N THR A 147 10.14 3.70 -14.24
CA THR A 147 10.81 3.60 -15.54
C THR A 147 10.05 4.35 -16.62
N ALA A 148 8.74 4.15 -16.76
CA ALA A 148 7.93 4.80 -17.78
C ALA A 148 7.96 6.34 -17.69
N THR A 149 8.03 6.87 -16.47
CA THR A 149 7.97 8.31 -16.17
C THR A 149 9.33 8.99 -15.96
N GLY A 150 10.44 8.25 -16.08
CA GLY A 150 11.80 8.78 -16.02
C GLY A 150 12.41 8.91 -14.62
N LEU A 151 11.78 8.33 -13.59
CA LEU A 151 12.26 8.33 -12.20
C LEU A 151 13.19 7.13 -11.97
N LEU A 152 14.36 7.13 -12.60
CA LEU A 152 15.21 5.94 -12.72
C LEU A 152 15.83 5.47 -11.38
N ASP A 153 16.04 6.36 -10.41
CA ASP A 153 16.51 6.00 -9.07
C ASP A 153 15.45 5.22 -8.28
N VAL A 154 14.18 5.63 -8.38
CA VAL A 154 13.03 4.92 -7.84
C VAL A 154 12.89 3.58 -8.55
N ALA A 155 12.99 3.57 -9.88
CA ALA A 155 12.88 2.35 -10.66
C ALA A 155 13.91 1.30 -10.24
N GLN A 156 15.18 1.69 -10.09
CA GLN A 156 16.26 0.81 -9.65
C GLN A 156 15.95 0.20 -8.28
N ARG A 157 15.62 1.04 -7.28
CA ARG A 157 15.36 0.59 -5.90
C ARG A 157 14.27 -0.48 -5.84
N HIS A 158 13.18 -0.27 -6.57
CA HIS A 158 12.03 -1.16 -6.54
C HIS A 158 12.25 -2.42 -7.39
N ALA A 159 13.01 -2.33 -8.49
CA ALA A 159 13.45 -3.51 -9.25
C ALA A 159 14.37 -4.40 -8.39
N ASP A 160 15.34 -3.82 -7.69
CA ASP A 160 16.23 -4.55 -6.78
C ASP A 160 15.46 -5.24 -5.66
N ARG A 161 14.49 -4.54 -5.06
CA ARG A 161 13.65 -5.12 -4.01
C ARG A 161 12.81 -6.28 -4.51
N TYR A 162 12.32 -6.21 -5.75
CA TYR A 162 11.59 -7.32 -6.35
C TYR A 162 12.47 -8.55 -6.56
N VAL A 163 13.69 -8.35 -7.08
CA VAL A 163 14.71 -9.43 -7.23
C VAL A 163 15.03 -10.06 -5.87
N GLU A 164 15.25 -9.24 -4.85
CA GLU A 164 15.55 -9.69 -3.48
C GLU A 164 14.40 -10.56 -2.92
N LEU A 165 13.15 -10.10 -3.04
CA LEU A 165 11.98 -10.85 -2.55
C LEU A 165 11.84 -12.21 -3.24
N ILE A 166 12.10 -12.28 -4.55
CA ILE A 166 12.09 -13.55 -5.32
C ILE A 166 13.22 -14.47 -4.86
N ALA A 167 14.42 -13.94 -4.65
CA ALA A 167 15.58 -14.72 -4.21
C ALA A 167 15.39 -15.29 -2.80
N GLU A 168 14.80 -14.51 -1.89
CA GLU A 168 14.51 -14.92 -0.52
C GLU A 168 13.35 -15.92 -0.42
N ASN A 169 12.39 -15.89 -1.36
CA ASN A 169 11.16 -16.67 -1.28
C ASN A 169 10.83 -17.39 -2.60
N PRO A 170 11.75 -18.19 -3.18
CA PRO A 170 11.64 -18.66 -4.56
C PRO A 170 10.40 -19.52 -4.84
N ALA A 171 9.88 -20.25 -3.83
CA ALA A 171 8.68 -21.07 -3.95
C ALA A 171 7.36 -20.27 -3.94
N ALA A 172 7.39 -19.01 -3.52
CA ALA A 172 6.22 -18.15 -3.49
C ALA A 172 5.96 -17.43 -4.83
N PHE A 173 6.95 -17.43 -5.72
CA PHE A 173 6.91 -16.74 -7.00
C PHE A 173 6.83 -17.74 -8.16
N ALA A 174 6.16 -17.33 -9.23
CA ALA A 174 6.12 -18.07 -10.48
C ALA A 174 7.43 -17.86 -11.28
N ASP A 175 7.63 -18.66 -12.31
CA ASP A 175 8.76 -18.55 -13.24
C ASP A 175 8.75 -17.21 -13.99
N TRP A 176 7.58 -16.71 -14.39
CA TRP A 176 7.43 -15.41 -15.05
C TRP A 176 7.77 -14.22 -14.15
N ASP A 177 7.66 -14.35 -12.81
CA ASP A 177 8.09 -13.28 -11.90
C ASP A 177 9.60 -12.99 -12.08
N ARG A 178 10.42 -14.03 -12.35
CA ARG A 178 11.85 -13.88 -12.64
C ARG A 178 12.10 -13.20 -13.99
N ALA A 179 11.28 -13.51 -14.99
CA ALA A 179 11.37 -12.85 -16.29
C ALA A 179 11.07 -11.35 -16.19
N PHE A 180 10.04 -10.95 -15.44
CA PHE A 180 9.73 -9.55 -15.19
C PHE A 180 10.76 -8.85 -14.30
N ALA A 181 11.35 -9.54 -13.33
CA ALA A 181 12.43 -8.97 -12.52
C ALA A 181 13.66 -8.65 -13.38
N ALA A 182 14.07 -9.59 -14.25
CA ALA A 182 15.16 -9.36 -15.19
C ALA A 182 14.83 -8.26 -16.21
N GLU A 183 13.59 -8.20 -16.68
CA GLU A 183 13.11 -7.14 -17.58
C GLU A 183 13.19 -5.75 -16.91
N ALA A 184 12.75 -5.61 -15.66
CA ALA A 184 12.82 -4.34 -14.93
C ALA A 184 14.28 -3.87 -14.77
N ILE A 185 15.19 -4.76 -14.37
CA ILE A 185 16.63 -4.46 -14.24
C ILE A 185 17.23 -4.06 -15.60
N ALA A 186 16.94 -4.83 -16.66
CA ALA A 186 17.45 -4.56 -18.00
C ALA A 186 16.97 -3.20 -18.53
N ARG A 187 15.71 -2.82 -18.27
CA ARG A 187 15.20 -1.50 -18.65
C ARG A 187 15.90 -0.37 -17.91
N VAL A 188 16.06 -0.49 -16.59
CA VAL A 188 16.75 0.55 -15.83
C VAL A 188 18.19 0.69 -16.30
N ALA A 189 18.89 -0.42 -16.53
CA ALA A 189 20.25 -0.42 -17.08
C ALA A 189 20.33 0.27 -18.45
N SER A 190 19.40 -0.04 -19.35
CA SER A 190 19.33 0.58 -20.67
C SER A 190 19.06 2.09 -20.60
N ARG A 191 18.09 2.50 -19.76
CA ARG A 191 17.69 3.90 -19.58
C ARG A 191 18.74 4.77 -18.88
N THR A 192 19.61 4.15 -18.10
CA THR A 192 20.73 4.81 -17.43
C THR A 192 22.01 4.78 -18.26
N GLY A 193 22.02 4.13 -19.42
CA GLY A 193 23.21 4.00 -20.27
C GLY A 193 24.27 3.06 -19.71
N SER A 194 23.88 2.07 -18.90
CA SER A 194 24.80 1.06 -18.38
C SER A 194 25.44 0.25 -19.50
N ALA A 195 26.74 -0.03 -19.38
CA ALA A 195 27.48 -0.90 -20.31
C ALA A 195 26.96 -2.35 -20.31
N GLU A 196 26.21 -2.75 -19.28
CA GLU A 196 25.65 -4.10 -19.15
C GLU A 196 24.25 -4.23 -19.77
N ALA A 197 23.67 -3.14 -20.28
CA ALA A 197 22.28 -3.10 -20.75
C ALA A 197 21.94 -4.20 -21.76
N ASP A 198 22.80 -4.43 -22.76
CA ASP A 198 22.57 -5.45 -23.80
C ASP A 198 22.59 -6.87 -23.22
N HIS A 199 23.52 -7.14 -22.30
CA HIS A 199 23.62 -8.43 -21.63
C HIS A 199 22.39 -8.69 -20.75
N LEU A 200 21.99 -7.71 -19.94
CA LEU A 200 20.81 -7.82 -19.08
C LEU A 200 19.53 -7.99 -19.89
N LYS A 201 19.42 -7.28 -21.02
CA LYS A 201 18.31 -7.43 -21.96
C LYS A 201 18.29 -8.82 -22.57
N ALA A 202 19.43 -9.37 -22.98
CA ALA A 202 19.51 -10.75 -23.50
C ALA A 202 19.09 -11.77 -22.44
N GLU A 203 19.49 -11.58 -21.19
CA GLU A 203 19.09 -12.45 -20.08
C GLU A 203 17.59 -12.38 -19.80
N ALA A 204 16.99 -11.19 -19.83
CA ALA A 204 15.54 -11.03 -19.70
C ALA A 204 14.78 -11.77 -20.82
N HIS A 205 15.28 -11.73 -22.06
CA HIS A 205 14.70 -12.52 -23.17
C HIS A 205 14.84 -14.03 -22.95
N ARG A 206 15.99 -14.49 -22.48
CA ARG A 206 16.23 -15.91 -22.18
C ARG A 206 15.27 -16.42 -21.10
N LEU A 207 15.08 -15.66 -20.03
CA LEU A 207 14.15 -16.00 -18.95
C LEU A 207 12.70 -15.98 -19.43
N ALA A 208 12.30 -14.96 -20.21
CA ALA A 208 10.96 -14.91 -20.80
C ALA A 208 10.67 -16.11 -21.71
N GLN A 209 11.64 -16.56 -22.52
CA GLN A 209 11.50 -17.75 -23.36
C GLN A 209 11.36 -19.05 -22.56
N ALA A 210 11.97 -19.11 -21.37
CA ALA A 210 11.95 -20.27 -20.49
C ALA A 210 10.65 -20.40 -19.67
N VAL A 211 9.78 -19.39 -19.67
CA VAL A 211 8.46 -19.45 -19.00
C VAL A 211 7.64 -20.59 -19.60
N GLU A 212 7.16 -21.49 -18.75
CA GLU A 212 6.53 -22.74 -19.17
C GLU A 212 5.18 -22.49 -19.86
N HIS A 213 4.31 -21.70 -19.21
CA HIS A 213 2.96 -21.45 -19.69
C HIS A 213 2.97 -20.55 -20.95
N PRO A 214 2.38 -20.99 -22.08
CA PRO A 214 2.48 -20.27 -23.36
C PRO A 214 1.95 -18.84 -23.31
N GLU A 215 0.87 -18.61 -22.57
CA GLU A 215 0.25 -17.29 -22.47
C GLU A 215 1.09 -16.33 -21.63
N GLU A 216 1.67 -16.80 -20.52
CA GLU A 216 2.52 -15.98 -19.65
C GLU A 216 3.83 -15.64 -20.36
N ARG A 217 4.40 -16.60 -21.08
CA ARG A 217 5.53 -16.40 -21.99
C ARG A 217 5.22 -15.33 -23.03
N ARG A 218 4.05 -15.40 -23.67
CA ARG A 218 3.61 -14.39 -24.66
C ARG A 218 3.56 -13.00 -24.04
N ILE A 219 3.01 -12.85 -22.84
CA ILE A 219 2.94 -11.56 -22.13
C ILE A 219 4.34 -11.03 -21.82
N CYS A 220 5.25 -11.85 -21.30
CA CYS A 220 6.63 -11.45 -21.03
C CYS A 220 7.34 -10.95 -22.30
N MET A 221 7.20 -11.68 -23.40
CA MET A 221 7.80 -11.32 -24.69
C MET A 221 7.20 -10.04 -25.28
N GLN A 222 5.88 -9.85 -25.15
CA GLN A 222 5.23 -8.60 -25.56
C GLN A 222 5.77 -7.41 -24.77
N ARG A 223 5.91 -7.56 -23.45
CA ARG A 223 6.47 -6.51 -22.60
C ARG A 223 7.88 -6.12 -23.08
N LEU A 224 8.76 -7.09 -23.30
CA LEU A 224 10.13 -6.84 -23.79
C LEU A 224 10.20 -6.12 -25.14
N ALA A 225 9.18 -6.26 -25.99
CA ALA A 225 9.11 -5.58 -27.28
C ALA A 225 8.75 -4.08 -27.17
N VAL A 226 8.14 -3.65 -26.06
CA VAL A 226 7.70 -2.26 -25.86
C VAL A 226 8.88 -1.37 -25.45
N ALA A 227 9.02 -0.22 -26.09
CA ALA A 227 9.95 0.86 -25.72
C ALA A 227 9.36 1.73 -24.57
N PRO A 228 10.15 2.51 -23.82
CA PRO A 228 11.58 2.78 -24.02
C PRO A 228 12.49 1.71 -23.40
N TRP A 229 13.61 1.51 -24.09
CA TRP A 229 14.83 0.89 -23.60
C TRP A 229 15.85 2.00 -23.42
#